data_AF-A0A507B4I2-F1
#
_entry.id   AF-A0A507B4I2-F1
#
_cell.length_a   1.000
_cell.length_b   1.000
_cell.length_c   1.000
_cell.angle_alpha   90.00
_cell.angle_beta   90.00
_cell.angle_gamma   90.00
#
_symmetry.space_group_name_H-M   'P 1'
#
loop_
_entity.id
_entity.type
_entity.pdbx_description
1 polymer ?
#
loop_
_entity_poly.entity_id
_entity_poly.type
_entity_poly.pdbx_seq_one_letter_code
_entity_poly.pdbx_strand_id
1 'polypeptide(L)'
;MSSVTDLDNRRGVAVTGNEGRLARASSADHLIDDLFAQPTSTGAQSSKVKTLVDGLAQVSLAAMTPHGMVARTQDTVLRSLILSASLPPAHSHINQLSYLELPRQQIAERVCARYCDDILPAFPSLTAEQVHYHCQNAYKANSAYSCFVTATILATTAIVISPGSIQNAASLYFYGLSCLETAMEEGSGCLDDILLDLEVVMLLGHFGSLAGDTFSDPWALSGLGIRIAVDLGLHKAVDTDRKRRLFWAAYILDRKCAVARNKPLGLPDEAIATPSLALARNSVELFRIMSEVYKHAMSEMEQHETTNSQGGAAASQTTVVVASHNPVKISASLQGFSRMFPGATPTARGVSVPSGVADQPFSDAETLRGARNRVDAARAAAPDADYWVGIEGGVDDARGGALQSFAWVVVANKEGRTGEARTAAYGLAEETARLVRGGMELGHADDAIFGRTNSKQRNGSVGLLTDDAVDRTAYYVQAVILALIPFKNTNLTFLAAP
;
A
#
# COMPACT_ATOMS: atom_id res chain seq x y z
N MET A 1 -12.48 -82.83 26.31
CA MET A 1 -11.62 -82.52 27.48
C MET A 1 -10.40 -81.78 26.96
N SER A 2 -10.04 -80.66 27.61
CA SER A 2 -8.76 -79.91 27.55
C SER A 2 -8.25 -79.40 26.20
N SER A 3 -7.72 -78.21 25.98
CA SER A 3 -7.58 -76.92 26.68
C SER A 3 -6.69 -76.07 25.74
N VAL A 4 -7.05 -74.80 25.47
CA VAL A 4 -6.17 -73.60 25.28
C VAL A 4 -4.95 -73.80 24.32
N THR A 5 -4.83 -73.22 23.12
CA THR A 5 -4.68 -71.81 22.63
C THR A 5 -4.41 -71.99 21.10
N ASP A 6 -4.73 -71.11 20.14
CA ASP A 6 -4.24 -69.74 20.04
C ASP A 6 -4.87 -69.00 18.83
N LEU A 7 -5.03 -67.69 19.01
CA LEU A 7 -4.98 -66.58 18.02
C LEU A 7 -5.76 -66.66 16.69
N ASP A 8 -6.92 -66.00 16.64
CA ASP A 8 -7.13 -64.94 15.63
C ASP A 8 -8.28 -64.00 16.03
N ASN A 9 -7.96 -62.80 16.51
CA ASN A 9 -8.92 -61.74 16.75
C ASN A 9 -8.23 -60.37 16.70
N ARG A 10 -8.30 -59.68 15.55
CA ARG A 10 -8.25 -58.22 15.52
C ARG A 10 -9.38 -57.67 14.65
N ARG A 11 -10.29 -57.02 15.38
CA ARG A 11 -11.45 -56.26 14.95
C ARG A 11 -11.06 -55.09 14.06
N GLY A 12 -11.99 -54.77 13.15
CA GLY A 12 -11.92 -53.64 12.23
C GLY A 12 -11.73 -52.29 12.92
N VAL A 13 -10.92 -51.48 12.25
CA VAL A 13 -10.75 -50.05 12.52
C VAL A 13 -11.99 -49.34 12.00
N ALA A 14 -12.88 -48.93 12.90
CA ALA A 14 -13.94 -47.99 12.58
C ALA A 14 -13.35 -46.58 12.52
N VAL A 15 -13.53 -45.95 11.36
CA VAL A 15 -13.13 -44.58 11.03
C VAL A 15 -14.07 -43.60 11.76
N THR A 16 -13.65 -43.08 12.92
CA THR A 16 -14.32 -41.93 13.58
C THR A 16 -13.50 -40.67 13.34
N GLY A 17 -13.49 -40.20 12.09
CA GLY A 17 -12.76 -38.98 11.68
C GLY A 17 -13.62 -37.84 11.13
N ASN A 18 -14.90 -38.09 10.81
CA ASN A 18 -15.69 -37.15 10.01
C ASN A 18 -16.89 -36.50 10.75
N GLU A 19 -17.44 -37.13 11.78
CA GLU A 19 -18.62 -36.58 12.49
C GLU A 19 -18.27 -35.36 13.36
N GLY A 20 -17.07 -35.31 13.94
CA GLY A 20 -16.62 -34.17 14.76
C GLY A 20 -16.32 -32.89 13.96
N ARG A 21 -16.05 -32.99 12.65
CA ARG A 21 -15.78 -31.84 11.77
C ARG A 21 -17.07 -31.23 11.23
N LEU A 22 -18.06 -32.06 10.91
CA LEU A 22 -19.40 -31.63 10.49
C LEU A 22 -20.21 -30.98 11.63
N ALA A 23 -20.09 -31.49 12.87
CA ALA A 23 -20.74 -30.88 14.03
C ALA A 23 -20.11 -29.54 14.48
N ARG A 24 -18.81 -29.34 14.24
CA ARG A 24 -18.14 -28.05 14.48
C ARG A 24 -18.55 -27.00 13.45
N ALA A 25 -18.67 -27.37 12.18
CA ALA A 25 -19.14 -26.47 11.12
C ALA A 25 -20.56 -25.96 11.39
N SER A 26 -21.51 -26.84 11.74
CA SER A 26 -22.88 -26.42 12.04
C SER A 26 -22.99 -25.52 13.28
N SER A 27 -22.18 -25.76 14.32
CA SER A 27 -22.15 -24.90 15.51
C SER A 27 -21.53 -23.51 15.26
N ALA A 28 -20.63 -23.43 14.27
CA ALA A 28 -19.96 -22.20 13.85
C ALA A 28 -20.89 -21.34 12.98
N ASP A 29 -21.63 -21.97 12.07
CA ASP A 29 -22.62 -21.27 11.23
C ASP A 29 -23.72 -20.61 12.07
N HIS A 30 -24.25 -21.33 13.07
CA HIS A 30 -25.23 -20.75 14.02
C HIS A 30 -24.67 -19.58 14.84
N LEU A 31 -23.38 -19.60 15.20
CA LEU A 31 -22.75 -18.50 15.94
C LEU A 31 -22.60 -17.24 15.07
N ILE A 32 -22.34 -17.42 13.78
CA ILE A 32 -22.21 -16.32 12.81
C ILE A 32 -23.57 -15.71 12.49
N ASP A 33 -24.60 -16.54 12.32
CA ASP A 33 -25.98 -16.07 12.14
C ASP A 33 -26.44 -15.27 13.37
N ASP A 34 -26.16 -15.77 14.58
CA ASP A 34 -26.43 -15.08 15.83
C ASP A 34 -25.67 -13.74 15.94
N LEU A 35 -24.41 -13.69 15.48
CA LEU A 35 -23.56 -12.50 15.51
C LEU A 35 -24.15 -11.34 14.69
N PHE A 36 -24.77 -11.64 13.56
CA PHE A 36 -25.31 -10.63 12.64
C PHE A 36 -26.81 -10.40 12.78
N ALA A 37 -27.51 -11.16 13.63
CA ALA A 37 -28.92 -10.97 13.93
C ALA A 37 -29.16 -9.64 14.67
N GLN A 38 -29.75 -8.67 13.97
CA GLN A 38 -30.01 -7.34 14.53
C GLN A 38 -31.06 -7.36 15.66
N PRO A 39 -30.87 -6.59 16.74
CA PRO A 39 -31.97 -6.20 17.61
C PRO A 39 -32.90 -5.22 16.87
N THR A 40 -34.21 -5.45 16.94
CA THR A 40 -35.20 -4.50 16.42
C THR A 40 -35.21 -3.23 17.26
N SER A 41 -34.65 -2.12 16.76
CA SER A 41 -35.11 -0.78 17.13
C SER A 41 -34.81 0.29 16.08
N THR A 42 -35.80 1.16 15.96
CA THR A 42 -36.02 2.33 15.11
C THR A 42 -35.10 3.53 15.41
N GLY A 43 -34.79 4.33 14.38
CA GLY A 43 -34.66 5.79 14.52
C GLY A 43 -33.33 6.40 14.12
N ALA A 44 -33.38 7.21 13.06
CA ALA A 44 -32.28 8.04 12.55
C ALA A 44 -31.87 9.18 13.49
N GLN A 45 -30.61 9.65 13.40
CA GLN A 45 -30.35 11.09 13.22
C GLN A 45 -28.95 11.37 12.67
N SER A 46 -28.89 12.40 11.83
CA SER A 46 -27.76 12.88 11.05
C SER A 46 -27.17 14.18 11.63
N SER A 47 -25.86 14.32 11.41
CA SER A 47 -25.07 15.56 11.27
C SER A 47 -24.57 16.29 12.53
N LYS A 48 -23.25 16.56 12.53
CA LYS A 48 -22.69 17.91 12.43
C LYS A 48 -21.28 17.87 11.86
N VAL A 49 -21.00 18.81 10.96
CA VAL A 49 -19.72 19.03 10.26
C VAL A 49 -18.79 19.89 11.12
N LYS A 50 -17.49 19.55 11.20
CA LYS A 50 -16.41 20.54 11.15
C LYS A 50 -15.07 19.92 10.74
N THR A 51 -14.42 20.63 9.83
CA THR A 51 -13.13 20.43 9.16
C THR A 51 -11.93 20.42 10.11
N LEU A 52 -10.91 19.61 9.79
CA LEU A 52 -9.51 19.97 10.02
C LEU A 52 -8.62 19.36 8.92
N VAL A 53 -7.90 20.30 8.32
CA VAL A 53 -6.93 20.24 7.22
C VAL A 53 -5.61 19.59 7.68
N ASP A 54 -4.91 18.99 6.71
CA ASP A 54 -3.49 18.62 6.67
C ASP A 54 -2.92 17.69 7.76
N GLY A 55 -2.81 16.41 7.41
CA GLY A 55 -2.02 15.42 8.13
C GLY A 55 -1.85 14.13 7.35
N LEU A 56 -0.79 14.07 6.53
CA LEU A 56 -0.04 12.86 6.14
C LEU A 56 -0.45 12.06 4.90
N ALA A 57 -0.13 12.66 3.77
CA ALA A 57 0.58 11.88 2.76
C ALA A 57 2.03 11.62 3.23
N GLN A 58 2.44 10.35 3.18
CA GLN A 58 3.83 9.86 3.18
C GLN A 58 4.54 9.63 4.52
N VAL A 59 4.20 8.51 5.17
CA VAL A 59 5.23 7.59 5.68
C VAL A 59 5.24 6.35 4.76
N SER A 60 5.96 6.49 3.66
CA SER A 60 6.46 5.35 2.88
C SER A 60 7.95 5.59 2.66
N LEU A 61 8.73 5.26 3.70
CA LEU A 61 10.17 5.04 3.55
C LEU A 61 10.41 3.56 3.82
N ALA A 62 10.59 2.80 2.74
CA ALA A 62 11.28 1.53 2.81
C ALA A 62 12.63 1.76 3.51
N ALA A 63 12.94 0.85 4.43
CA ALA A 63 13.98 0.97 5.42
C ALA A 63 15.37 1.23 4.81
N MET A 64 15.82 2.50 4.76
CA MET A 64 17.23 2.92 4.87
C MET A 64 17.30 4.44 5.21
N THR A 65 17.42 4.79 6.49
CA THR A 65 18.01 6.07 6.91
C THR A 65 19.12 5.83 7.93
N PRO A 66 20.31 6.46 7.80
CA PRO A 66 21.40 6.27 8.74
C PRO A 66 21.06 6.84 10.13
N HIS A 67 21.71 6.31 11.16
CA HIS A 67 21.55 6.72 12.56
C HIS A 67 21.62 8.24 12.74
N GLY A 68 20.62 8.82 13.43
CA GLY A 68 20.78 10.18 13.98
C GLY A 68 19.59 11.14 13.99
N MET A 69 18.36 10.75 13.62
CA MET A 69 17.18 11.62 13.78
C MET A 69 16.11 10.96 14.63
N VAL A 70 16.29 11.04 15.95
CA VAL A 70 15.22 10.85 16.93
C VAL A 70 14.43 12.16 16.97
N ALA A 71 13.42 12.30 16.13
CA ALA A 71 12.41 13.35 16.25
C ALA A 71 11.08 12.66 16.52
N ARG A 72 10.53 12.89 17.72
CA ARG A 72 9.18 12.47 18.09
C ARG A 72 8.20 13.02 17.05
N THR A 73 7.69 12.14 16.19
CA THR A 73 6.52 12.41 15.37
C THR A 73 5.41 12.89 16.30
N GLN A 74 4.81 14.05 16.05
CA GLN A 74 3.73 14.58 16.90
C GLN A 74 2.58 13.57 16.91
N ASP A 75 2.07 13.15 18.07
CA ASP A 75 1.14 12.00 18.23
C ASP A 75 -0.13 12.09 17.35
N THR A 76 -0.59 13.31 17.04
CA THR A 76 -1.76 13.56 16.18
C THR A 76 -1.57 13.06 14.74
N VAL A 77 -0.34 13.12 14.26
CA VAL A 77 0.05 12.77 12.90
C VAL A 77 -0.07 11.25 12.75
N LEU A 78 0.60 10.48 13.61
CA LEU A 78 0.55 9.02 13.57
C LEU A 78 -0.89 8.47 13.61
N ARG A 79 -1.74 9.00 14.49
CA ARG A 79 -3.14 8.56 14.63
C ARG A 79 -3.98 8.84 13.39
N SER A 80 -3.75 9.97 12.70
CA SER A 80 -4.40 10.27 11.42
C SER A 80 -4.00 9.29 10.32
N LEU A 81 -2.72 8.91 10.24
CA LEU A 81 -2.24 7.87 9.32
C LEU A 81 -2.89 6.52 9.60
N ILE A 82 -3.01 6.14 10.87
CA ILE A 82 -3.64 4.88 11.27
C ILE A 82 -5.10 4.88 10.81
N LEU A 83 -5.87 5.92 11.09
CA LEU A 83 -7.26 6.03 10.66
C LEU A 83 -7.39 6.02 9.14
N SER A 84 -6.55 6.78 8.42
CA SER A 84 -6.56 6.84 6.96
C SER A 84 -6.28 5.47 6.32
N ALA A 85 -5.25 4.76 6.78
CA ALA A 85 -4.92 3.42 6.28
C ALA A 85 -5.98 2.36 6.65
N SER A 86 -6.85 2.67 7.60
CA SER A 86 -7.90 1.75 8.08
C SER A 86 -9.22 1.89 7.32
N LEU A 87 -9.37 2.94 6.49
CA LEU A 87 -10.56 3.20 5.70
C LEU A 87 -10.48 2.54 4.31
N PRO A 88 -11.63 2.25 3.68
CA PRO A 88 -11.66 1.84 2.28
C PRO A 88 -11.05 2.94 1.38
N PRO A 89 -10.35 2.58 0.28
CA PRO A 89 -9.66 3.57 -0.57
C PRO A 89 -10.56 4.69 -1.15
N ALA A 90 -11.86 4.44 -1.28
CA ALA A 90 -12.83 5.38 -1.80
C ALA A 90 -13.44 6.32 -0.73
N HIS A 91 -13.07 6.17 0.55
CA HIS A 91 -13.67 6.90 1.66
C HIS A 91 -12.61 7.65 2.45
N SER A 92 -12.86 8.92 2.73
CA SER A 92 -11.99 9.76 3.54
C SER A 92 -12.48 9.95 4.99
N HIS A 93 -13.73 9.55 5.28
CA HIS A 93 -14.35 9.74 6.60
C HIS A 93 -15.22 8.55 6.99
N ILE A 94 -15.22 8.19 8.29
CA ILE A 94 -15.99 7.07 8.84
C ILE A 94 -17.51 7.32 8.74
N ASN A 95 -17.95 8.57 8.87
CA ASN A 95 -19.38 8.94 8.83
C ASN A 95 -20.09 8.67 7.49
N GLN A 96 -19.36 8.26 6.46
CA GLN A 96 -19.90 7.84 5.16
C GLN A 96 -20.21 6.35 5.11
N LEU A 97 -19.81 5.58 6.12
CA LEU A 97 -19.91 4.12 6.15
C LEU A 97 -21.13 3.68 6.96
N SER A 98 -21.87 2.73 6.40
CA SER A 98 -22.90 1.98 7.15
C SER A 98 -22.22 0.92 8.01
N TYR A 99 -22.61 0.81 9.27
CA TYR A 99 -22.03 -0.14 10.21
C TYR A 99 -23.09 -0.84 11.08
N LEU A 100 -22.68 -1.94 11.72
CA LEU A 100 -23.50 -2.70 12.68
C LEU A 100 -23.04 -2.36 14.10
N GLU A 101 -23.98 -2.15 15.01
CA GLU A 101 -23.65 -2.07 16.44
C GLU A 101 -23.19 -3.42 16.99
N LEU A 102 -22.60 -3.40 18.20
CA LEU A 102 -22.23 -4.64 18.89
C LEU A 102 -23.44 -5.56 19.09
N PRO A 103 -23.27 -6.89 18.93
CA PRO A 103 -24.34 -7.87 19.15
C PRO A 103 -24.71 -7.95 20.63
N ARG A 104 -25.61 -8.86 21.02
CA ARG A 104 -25.85 -9.14 22.45
C ARG A 104 -24.55 -9.60 23.14
N GLN A 105 -24.32 -9.15 24.37
CA GLN A 105 -23.11 -9.46 25.14
C GLN A 105 -22.76 -10.95 25.17
N GLN A 106 -23.74 -11.83 25.38
CA GLN A 106 -23.54 -13.29 25.40
C GLN A 106 -22.96 -13.83 24.09
N ILE A 107 -23.32 -13.24 22.95
CA ILE A 107 -22.83 -13.64 21.63
C ILE A 107 -21.40 -13.12 21.45
N ALA A 108 -21.15 -11.85 21.80
CA ALA A 108 -19.81 -11.28 21.74
C ALA A 108 -18.82 -12.03 22.63
N GLU A 109 -19.21 -12.43 23.84
CA GLU A 109 -18.37 -13.22 24.75
C GLU A 109 -18.00 -14.58 24.14
N ARG A 110 -18.96 -15.26 23.48
CA ARG A 110 -18.71 -16.54 22.79
C ARG A 110 -17.74 -16.36 21.61
N VAL A 111 -17.90 -15.31 20.81
CA VAL A 111 -17.00 -15.02 19.68
C VAL A 111 -15.62 -14.59 20.19
N CYS A 112 -15.53 -13.80 21.26
CA CYS A 112 -14.25 -13.45 21.91
C CYS A 112 -13.53 -14.69 22.46
N ALA A 113 -14.26 -15.67 23.01
CA ALA A 113 -13.67 -16.94 23.40
C ALA A 113 -13.06 -17.68 22.20
N ARG A 114 -13.74 -17.68 21.04
CA ARG A 114 -13.17 -18.21 19.79
C ARG A 114 -11.95 -17.45 19.32
N TYR A 115 -11.91 -16.13 19.45
CA TYR A 115 -10.70 -15.35 19.18
C TYR A 115 -9.51 -15.82 20.03
N CYS A 116 -9.72 -16.03 21.33
CA CYS A 116 -8.70 -16.52 22.24
C CYS A 116 -8.20 -17.93 21.88
N ASP A 117 -9.08 -18.81 21.40
CA ASP A 117 -8.74 -20.18 21.05
C ASP A 117 -8.08 -20.29 19.67
N ASP A 118 -8.66 -19.65 18.66
CA ASP A 118 -8.36 -19.90 17.25
C ASP A 118 -7.37 -18.88 16.65
N ILE A 119 -7.30 -17.67 17.19
CA ILE A 119 -6.55 -16.56 16.59
C ILE A 119 -5.38 -16.12 17.46
N LEU A 120 -5.62 -15.85 18.75
CA LEU A 120 -4.63 -15.29 19.68
C LEU A 120 -3.32 -16.09 19.75
N PRO A 121 -3.31 -17.45 19.71
CA PRO A 121 -2.06 -18.21 19.70
C PRO A 121 -1.21 -17.94 18.46
N ALA A 122 -1.86 -17.71 17.31
CA ALA A 122 -1.19 -17.46 16.03
C ALA A 122 -0.87 -15.98 15.81
N PHE A 123 -1.62 -15.06 16.42
CA PHE A 123 -1.47 -13.62 16.29
C PHE A 123 -1.61 -12.95 17.68
N PRO A 124 -0.52 -12.85 18.46
CA PRO A 124 -0.57 -12.50 19.87
C PRO A 124 -0.55 -10.99 20.09
N SER A 125 -1.51 -10.23 19.57
CA SER A 125 -1.57 -8.77 19.78
C SER A 125 -2.11 -8.38 21.16
N LEU A 126 -2.85 -9.28 21.82
CA LEU A 126 -3.48 -9.11 23.14
C LEU A 126 -3.21 -10.32 24.06
N THR A 127 -3.67 -10.23 25.31
CA THR A 127 -3.87 -11.40 26.18
C THR A 127 -5.35 -11.79 26.25
N ALA A 128 -5.64 -13.04 26.64
CA ALA A 128 -7.02 -13.47 26.92
C ALA A 128 -7.69 -12.62 28.01
N GLU A 129 -6.92 -12.15 29.00
CA GLU A 129 -7.40 -11.23 30.04
C GLU A 129 -7.80 -9.88 29.46
N GLN A 130 -6.98 -9.30 28.55
CA GLN A 130 -7.32 -8.07 27.85
C GLN A 130 -8.56 -8.22 26.96
N VAL A 131 -8.66 -9.33 26.23
CA VAL A 131 -9.85 -9.64 25.40
C VAL A 131 -11.11 -9.68 26.25
N HIS A 132 -11.06 -10.39 27.38
CA HIS A 132 -12.18 -10.46 28.32
C HIS A 132 -12.51 -9.10 28.93
N TYR A 133 -11.49 -8.35 29.36
CA TYR A 133 -11.62 -7.00 29.91
C TYR A 133 -12.30 -6.05 28.94
N HIS A 134 -11.85 -5.98 27.68
CA HIS A 134 -12.44 -5.08 26.69
C HIS A 134 -13.86 -5.49 26.33
N CYS A 135 -14.12 -6.79 26.15
CA CYS A 135 -15.48 -7.27 25.92
C CYS A 135 -16.41 -6.84 27.06
N GLN A 136 -16.02 -7.00 28.33
CA GLN A 136 -16.85 -6.57 29.44
C GLN A 136 -17.05 -5.04 29.50
N ASN A 137 -16.00 -4.25 29.29
CA ASN A 137 -16.08 -2.80 29.36
C ASN A 137 -16.83 -2.18 28.18
N ALA A 138 -16.85 -2.83 27.02
CA ALA A 138 -17.68 -2.43 25.89
C ALA A 138 -19.17 -2.43 26.26
N TYR A 139 -19.64 -3.45 27.00
CA TYR A 139 -21.06 -3.55 27.40
C TYR A 139 -21.40 -2.86 28.73
N LYS A 140 -20.49 -2.88 29.71
CA LYS A 140 -20.77 -2.33 31.05
C LYS A 140 -20.50 -0.84 31.17
N ALA A 141 -19.41 -0.39 30.59
CA ALA A 141 -18.93 1.00 30.71
C ALA A 141 -19.12 1.79 29.42
N ASN A 142 -19.48 1.13 28.31
CA ASN A 142 -19.55 1.72 26.98
C ASN A 142 -18.28 2.52 26.62
N SER A 143 -17.12 2.00 27.04
CA SER A 143 -15.82 2.63 26.78
C SER A 143 -15.54 2.59 25.28
N ALA A 144 -15.40 3.75 24.64
CA ALA A 144 -15.16 3.85 23.19
C ALA A 144 -13.98 2.97 22.74
N TYR A 145 -12.85 3.01 23.43
CA TYR A 145 -11.70 2.14 23.12
C TYR A 145 -12.02 0.64 23.28
N SER A 146 -12.77 0.27 24.33
CA SER A 146 -13.16 -1.14 24.52
C SER A 146 -14.19 -1.61 23.49
N CYS A 147 -15.08 -0.72 23.04
CA CYS A 147 -15.99 -0.97 21.93
C CYS A 147 -15.23 -1.17 20.62
N PHE A 148 -14.21 -0.36 20.34
CA PHE A 148 -13.28 -0.55 19.22
C PHE A 148 -12.64 -1.94 19.27
N VAL A 149 -11.93 -2.27 20.36
CA VAL A 149 -11.21 -3.55 20.48
C VAL A 149 -12.18 -4.73 20.32
N THR A 150 -13.34 -4.66 20.96
CA THR A 150 -14.36 -5.72 20.89
C THR A 150 -14.89 -5.87 19.47
N ALA A 151 -15.29 -4.78 18.82
CA ALA A 151 -15.84 -4.83 17.47
C ALA A 151 -14.84 -5.39 16.44
N THR A 152 -13.57 -4.99 16.52
CA THR A 152 -12.51 -5.49 15.63
C THR A 152 -12.21 -6.98 15.89
N ILE A 153 -12.24 -7.43 17.15
CA ILE A 153 -12.13 -8.86 17.50
C ILE A 153 -13.28 -9.66 16.89
N LEU A 154 -14.53 -9.18 17.03
CA LEU A 154 -15.69 -9.86 16.47
C LEU A 154 -15.61 -9.94 14.94
N ALA A 155 -15.27 -8.84 14.27
CA ALA A 155 -15.11 -8.78 12.83
C ALA A 155 -14.02 -9.75 12.32
N THR A 156 -12.84 -9.73 12.94
CA THR A 156 -11.72 -10.62 12.59
C THR A 156 -12.10 -12.08 12.77
N THR A 157 -12.73 -12.40 13.90
CA THR A 157 -13.14 -13.77 14.23
C THR A 157 -14.22 -14.27 13.29
N ALA A 158 -15.16 -13.41 12.90
CA ALA A 158 -16.21 -13.75 11.94
C ALA A 158 -15.63 -14.22 10.59
N ILE A 159 -14.62 -13.51 10.06
CA ILE A 159 -13.95 -13.90 8.81
C ILE A 159 -13.21 -15.22 8.96
N VAL A 160 -12.52 -15.44 10.09
CA VAL A 160 -11.77 -16.68 10.33
C VAL A 160 -12.69 -17.90 10.43
N ILE A 161 -13.84 -17.74 11.10
CA ILE A 161 -14.83 -18.82 11.27
C ILE A 161 -15.61 -19.05 9.98
N SER A 162 -16.06 -17.97 9.32
CA SER A 162 -16.86 -18.02 8.10
C SER A 162 -16.37 -16.96 7.11
N PRO A 163 -15.43 -17.30 6.21
CA PRO A 163 -14.86 -16.37 5.25
C PRO A 163 -15.89 -15.67 4.34
N GLY A 164 -17.06 -16.29 4.12
CA GLY A 164 -18.16 -15.70 3.36
C GLY A 164 -18.86 -14.53 4.06
N SER A 165 -18.62 -14.31 5.35
CA SER A 165 -19.23 -13.24 6.15
C SER A 165 -18.51 -11.88 6.07
N ILE A 166 -17.52 -11.75 5.18
CA ILE A 166 -16.61 -10.61 5.08
C ILE A 166 -17.32 -9.25 5.03
N GLN A 167 -18.43 -9.13 4.31
CA GLN A 167 -19.15 -7.88 4.18
C GLN A 167 -19.80 -7.45 5.51
N ASN A 168 -20.39 -8.40 6.24
CA ASN A 168 -21.00 -8.13 7.54
C ASN A 168 -19.93 -7.89 8.61
N ALA A 169 -18.82 -8.62 8.54
CA ALA A 169 -17.66 -8.40 9.38
C ALA A 169 -17.06 -6.99 9.17
N ALA A 170 -17.00 -6.52 7.91
CA ALA A 170 -16.57 -5.16 7.60
C ALA A 170 -17.48 -4.10 8.25
N SER A 171 -18.79 -4.31 8.26
CA SER A 171 -19.72 -3.42 8.96
C SER A 171 -19.46 -3.35 10.48
N LEU A 172 -19.10 -4.45 11.14
CA LEU A 172 -18.67 -4.42 12.56
C LEU A 172 -17.31 -3.73 12.72
N TYR A 173 -16.38 -3.96 11.80
CA TYR A 173 -15.09 -3.29 11.79
C TYR A 173 -15.24 -1.76 11.66
N PHE A 174 -16.14 -1.26 10.81
CA PHE A 174 -16.41 0.16 10.65
C PHE A 174 -17.05 0.79 11.90
N TYR A 175 -17.91 0.06 12.62
CA TYR A 175 -18.36 0.49 13.94
C TYR A 175 -17.17 0.62 14.91
N GLY A 176 -16.26 -0.36 14.89
CA GLY A 176 -15.01 -0.29 15.66
C GLY A 176 -14.17 0.94 15.34
N LEU A 177 -14.02 1.30 14.07
CA LEU A 177 -13.32 2.53 13.66
C LEU A 177 -14.00 3.80 14.19
N SER A 178 -15.33 3.87 14.13
CA SER A 178 -16.10 4.98 14.70
C SER A 178 -15.82 5.12 16.20
N CYS A 179 -15.82 4.01 16.94
CA CYS A 179 -15.47 4.01 18.36
C CYS A 179 -14.01 4.40 18.61
N LEU A 180 -13.07 4.04 17.73
CA LEU A 180 -11.67 4.44 17.82
C LEU A 180 -11.50 5.94 17.61
N GLU A 181 -12.18 6.52 16.62
CA GLU A 181 -12.21 7.96 16.36
C GLU A 181 -12.74 8.70 17.59
N THR A 182 -13.87 8.26 18.15
CA THR A 182 -14.40 8.80 19.42
C THR A 182 -13.39 8.68 20.57
N ALA A 183 -12.72 7.53 20.73
CA ALA A 183 -11.72 7.34 21.78
C ALA A 183 -10.51 8.29 21.62
N MET A 184 -10.12 8.58 20.38
CA MET A 184 -9.06 9.52 20.03
C MET A 184 -9.46 10.98 20.32
N GLU A 185 -10.73 11.33 20.11
CA GLU A 185 -11.27 12.66 20.40
C GLU A 185 -11.49 12.91 21.90
N GLU A 186 -12.01 11.92 22.63
CA GLU A 186 -12.29 11.99 24.06
C GLU A 186 -11.00 12.00 24.92
N GLY A 187 -9.87 11.57 24.37
CA GLY A 187 -8.68 11.18 25.13
C GLY A 187 -7.38 11.86 24.71
N SER A 188 -7.13 13.08 25.19
CA SER A 188 -5.76 13.59 25.37
C SER A 188 -5.07 12.99 26.62
N GLY A 189 -5.29 11.69 26.89
CA GLY A 189 -4.75 11.02 28.09
C GLY A 189 -4.90 9.49 28.15
N CYS A 190 -5.83 8.88 27.39
CA CYS A 190 -5.96 7.41 27.30
C CYS A 190 -5.03 6.81 26.23
N LEU A 191 -4.76 7.55 25.16
CA LEU A 191 -4.04 7.06 23.98
C LEU A 191 -2.59 7.53 23.90
N ASP A 192 -2.06 8.23 24.90
CA ASP A 192 -0.68 8.78 24.89
C ASP A 192 0.41 7.71 25.13
N ASP A 193 0.05 6.44 24.98
CA ASP A 193 0.96 5.30 25.00
C ASP A 193 1.16 4.80 23.56
N ILE A 194 2.33 5.06 23.00
CA ILE A 194 2.72 4.58 21.66
C ILE A 194 2.70 3.04 21.52
N LEU A 195 2.76 2.29 22.64
CA LEU A 195 2.51 0.84 22.60
C LEU A 195 1.04 0.51 22.35
N LEU A 196 0.13 1.39 22.79
CA LEU A 196 -1.29 1.29 22.50
C LEU A 196 -1.56 1.59 21.02
N ASP A 197 -0.88 2.57 20.42
CA ASP A 197 -0.96 2.81 18.97
C ASP A 197 -0.48 1.57 18.18
N LEU A 198 0.60 0.92 18.63
CA LEU A 198 1.05 -0.34 18.03
C LEU A 198 -0.02 -1.44 18.17
N GLU A 199 -0.66 -1.57 19.33
CA GLU A 199 -1.75 -2.52 19.58
C GLU A 199 -2.96 -2.27 18.66
N VAL A 200 -3.36 -1.01 18.50
CA VAL A 200 -4.41 -0.56 17.56
C VAL A 200 -4.06 -0.98 16.14
N VAL A 201 -2.84 -0.68 15.67
CA VAL A 201 -2.38 -1.05 14.32
C VAL A 201 -2.37 -2.56 14.13
N MET A 202 -2.01 -3.35 15.15
CA MET A 202 -2.05 -4.81 15.06
C MET A 202 -3.46 -5.34 14.89
N LEU A 203 -4.44 -4.80 15.61
CA LEU A 203 -5.85 -5.20 15.48
C LEU A 203 -6.41 -4.86 14.10
N LEU A 204 -6.20 -3.61 13.65
CA LEU A 204 -6.68 -3.12 12.36
C LEU A 204 -6.00 -3.85 11.19
N GLY A 205 -4.67 -3.96 11.24
CA GLY A 205 -3.89 -4.62 10.21
C GLY A 205 -4.21 -6.12 10.10
N HIS A 206 -4.48 -6.79 11.23
CA HIS A 206 -4.86 -8.21 11.16
C HIS A 206 -6.20 -8.42 10.46
N PHE A 207 -7.22 -7.61 10.79
CA PHE A 207 -8.48 -7.60 10.03
C PHE A 207 -8.24 -7.36 8.54
N GLY A 208 -7.52 -6.28 8.19
CA GLY A 208 -7.23 -5.95 6.79
C GLY A 208 -6.47 -7.05 6.04
N SER A 209 -5.56 -7.75 6.71
CA SER A 209 -4.82 -8.87 6.13
C SER A 209 -5.69 -10.07 5.75
N LEU A 210 -6.90 -10.17 6.34
CA LEU A 210 -7.89 -11.20 6.04
C LEU A 210 -8.95 -10.70 5.07
N ALA A 211 -9.38 -9.43 5.21
CA ALA A 211 -10.46 -8.84 4.44
C ALA A 211 -10.01 -8.32 3.06
N GLY A 212 -8.72 -8.02 2.88
CA GLY A 212 -8.18 -7.49 1.63
C GLY A 212 -8.35 -5.98 1.45
N ASP A 213 -7.89 -5.49 0.30
CA ASP A 213 -7.66 -4.05 0.03
C ASP A 213 -8.96 -3.26 -0.21
N THR A 214 -10.11 -3.94 -0.25
CA THR A 214 -11.42 -3.30 -0.41
C THR A 214 -11.82 -2.50 0.82
N PHE A 215 -11.39 -2.91 2.02
CA PHE A 215 -11.90 -2.39 3.29
C PHE A 215 -10.88 -1.57 4.09
N SER A 216 -9.58 -1.72 3.79
CA SER A 216 -8.45 -1.04 4.45
C SER A 216 -7.18 -1.23 3.60
N ASP A 217 -6.09 -0.54 3.93
CA ASP A 217 -4.74 -0.81 3.42
C ASP A 217 -3.88 -1.55 4.48
N PRO A 218 -3.93 -2.89 4.50
CA PRO A 218 -3.16 -3.67 5.48
C PRO A 218 -1.65 -3.62 5.23
N TRP A 219 -1.19 -3.29 4.02
CA TRP A 219 0.25 -3.13 3.78
C TRP A 219 0.75 -1.85 4.43
N ALA A 220 0.03 -0.73 4.26
CA ALA A 220 0.33 0.52 4.96
C ALA A 220 0.28 0.34 6.48
N LEU A 221 -0.76 -0.34 7.01
CA LEU A 221 -0.86 -0.65 8.45
C LEU A 221 0.31 -1.52 8.92
N SER A 222 0.72 -2.53 8.16
CA SER A 222 1.89 -3.36 8.50
C SER A 222 3.19 -2.54 8.56
N GLY A 223 3.38 -1.61 7.62
CA GLY A 223 4.52 -0.70 7.59
C GLY A 223 4.55 0.27 8.78
N LEU A 224 3.40 0.85 9.15
CA LEU A 224 3.26 1.67 10.36
C LEU A 224 3.61 0.88 11.62
N GLY A 225 3.12 -0.36 11.72
CA GLY A 225 3.41 -1.25 12.84
C GLY A 225 4.91 -1.57 12.97
N ILE A 226 5.57 -1.89 11.87
CA ILE A 226 7.02 -2.12 11.84
C ILE A 226 7.79 -0.84 12.21
N ARG A 227 7.37 0.33 11.70
CA ARG A 227 7.98 1.61 12.04
C ARG A 227 7.93 1.87 13.55
N ILE A 228 6.74 1.78 14.15
CA ILE A 228 6.58 1.96 15.60
C ILE A 228 7.43 0.96 16.38
N ALA A 229 7.44 -0.32 15.98
CA ALA A 229 8.23 -1.35 16.64
C ALA A 229 9.75 -1.10 16.53
N VAL A 230 10.22 -0.56 15.40
CA VAL A 230 11.63 -0.20 15.19
C VAL A 230 12.02 1.02 16.00
N ASP A 231 11.19 2.07 16.00
CA ASP A 231 11.42 3.31 16.73
C ASP A 231 11.48 3.07 18.25
N LEU A 232 10.68 2.11 18.74
CA LEU A 232 10.71 1.63 20.13
C LEU A 232 11.85 0.64 20.42
N GLY A 233 12.63 0.25 19.42
CA GLY A 233 13.74 -0.71 19.58
C GLY A 233 13.32 -2.15 19.84
N LEU A 234 12.05 -2.51 19.61
CA LEU A 234 11.48 -3.82 19.98
C LEU A 234 12.07 -4.98 19.17
N HIS A 235 12.70 -4.70 18.03
CA HIS A 235 13.42 -5.68 17.20
C HIS A 235 14.79 -6.09 17.78
N LYS A 236 15.36 -5.25 18.66
CA LYS A 236 16.66 -5.51 19.30
C LYS A 236 16.52 -6.12 20.69
N ALA A 237 15.66 -5.53 21.51
CA ALA A 237 15.45 -5.96 22.87
C ALA A 237 14.03 -5.66 23.34
N VAL A 238 13.46 -6.58 24.11
CA VAL A 238 12.15 -6.44 24.76
C VAL A 238 12.27 -6.81 26.24
N ASP A 239 11.78 -5.92 27.10
CA ASP A 239 11.81 -6.02 28.56
C ASP A 239 10.49 -6.57 29.14
N THR A 240 9.37 -6.40 28.44
CA THR A 240 8.05 -6.87 28.87
C THR A 240 7.44 -7.86 27.89
N ASP A 241 6.55 -8.72 28.41
CA ASP A 241 5.82 -9.66 27.57
C ASP A 241 4.90 -8.96 26.57
N ARG A 242 4.28 -7.82 26.96
CA ARG A 242 3.46 -6.99 26.07
C ARG A 242 4.25 -6.52 24.85
N LYS A 243 5.45 -5.98 25.04
CA LYS A 243 6.33 -5.54 23.96
C LYS A 243 6.77 -6.70 23.06
N ARG A 244 7.11 -7.84 23.66
CA ARG A 244 7.49 -9.06 22.92
C ARG A 244 6.35 -9.54 22.01
N ARG A 245 5.14 -9.62 22.57
CA ARG A 245 3.91 -9.99 21.85
C ARG A 245 3.62 -9.06 20.68
N LEU A 246 3.61 -7.75 20.93
CA LEU A 246 3.36 -6.75 19.89
C LEU A 246 4.42 -6.77 18.78
N PHE A 247 5.71 -6.93 19.12
CA PHE A 247 6.76 -7.07 18.11
C PHE A 247 6.54 -8.28 17.21
N TRP A 248 6.26 -9.46 17.78
CA TRP A 248 6.04 -10.66 16.99
C TRP A 248 4.73 -10.64 16.22
N ALA A 249 3.68 -9.97 16.73
CA ALA A 249 2.48 -9.70 15.95
C ALA A 249 2.79 -8.80 14.73
N ALA A 250 3.59 -7.74 14.91
CA ALA A 250 4.00 -6.86 13.82
C ALA A 250 4.85 -7.58 12.77
N TYR A 251 5.78 -8.42 13.22
CA TYR A 251 6.56 -9.29 12.34
C TYR A 251 5.66 -10.21 11.51
N ILE A 252 4.73 -10.92 12.15
CA ILE A 252 3.81 -11.84 11.47
C ILE A 252 2.97 -11.08 10.44
N LEU A 253 2.44 -9.92 10.82
CA LEU A 253 1.63 -9.10 9.95
C LEU A 253 2.41 -8.61 8.71
N ASP A 254 3.63 -8.11 8.91
CA ASP A 254 4.51 -7.66 7.84
C ASP A 254 4.79 -8.78 6.83
N ARG A 255 5.21 -9.96 7.31
CA ARG A 255 5.45 -11.12 6.43
C ARG A 255 4.20 -11.52 5.67
N LYS A 256 3.06 -11.62 6.37
CA LYS A 256 1.78 -12.01 5.76
C LYS A 256 1.37 -11.01 4.67
N CYS A 257 1.45 -9.72 4.94
CA CYS A 257 1.03 -8.69 3.99
C CYS A 257 1.99 -8.56 2.81
N ALA A 258 3.29 -8.60 3.07
CA ALA A 258 4.33 -8.50 2.05
C ALA A 258 4.26 -9.68 1.06
N VAL A 259 4.20 -10.91 1.57
CA VAL A 259 4.11 -12.12 0.74
C VAL A 259 2.81 -12.14 -0.06
N ALA A 260 1.66 -11.84 0.57
CA ALA A 260 0.36 -11.87 -0.10
C ALA A 260 0.22 -10.81 -1.22
N ARG A 261 0.98 -9.70 -1.14
CA ARG A 261 0.88 -8.56 -2.07
C ARG A 261 2.10 -8.37 -2.97
N ASN A 262 3.06 -9.30 -2.93
CA ASN A 262 4.31 -9.18 -3.66
C ASN A 262 5.03 -7.84 -3.38
N LYS A 263 5.11 -7.46 -2.10
CA LYS A 263 5.70 -6.22 -1.61
C LYS A 263 6.99 -6.50 -0.84
N PRO A 264 7.91 -5.52 -0.72
CA PRO A 264 9.10 -5.67 0.11
C PRO A 264 8.74 -5.83 1.59
N LEU A 265 9.59 -6.55 2.32
CA LEU A 265 9.50 -6.69 3.77
C LEU A 265 9.84 -5.36 4.46
N GLY A 266 9.13 -5.02 5.53
CA GLY A 266 9.39 -3.81 6.30
C GLY A 266 10.64 -3.89 7.17
N LEU A 267 11.01 -5.10 7.63
CA LEU A 267 12.18 -5.35 8.47
C LEU A 267 12.86 -6.66 8.07
N PRO A 268 14.14 -6.68 7.67
CA PRO A 268 14.86 -7.92 7.36
C PRO A 268 15.11 -8.79 8.61
N ASP A 269 15.18 -10.12 8.44
CA ASP A 269 15.35 -11.08 9.55
C ASP A 269 16.68 -10.87 10.29
N GLU A 270 17.72 -10.47 9.55
CA GLU A 270 19.07 -10.23 10.06
C GLU A 270 19.13 -9.04 11.03
N ALA A 271 18.14 -8.16 10.98
CA ALA A 271 18.01 -7.03 11.90
C ALA A 271 17.34 -7.39 13.23
N ILE A 272 16.86 -8.63 13.40
CA ILE A 272 16.09 -9.06 14.56
C ILE A 272 16.99 -9.80 15.56
N ALA A 273 17.15 -9.22 16.75
CA ALA A 273 17.82 -9.86 17.89
C ALA A 273 16.83 -10.29 18.98
N THR A 274 15.57 -9.84 18.92
CA THR A 274 14.55 -10.18 19.90
C THR A 274 14.23 -11.69 19.87
N PRO A 275 14.24 -12.39 21.02
CA PRO A 275 13.94 -13.83 21.07
C PRO A 275 12.52 -14.16 20.64
N SER A 276 12.36 -15.30 19.96
CA SER A 276 11.07 -15.85 19.51
C SER A 276 10.08 -16.05 20.67
N LEU A 277 8.82 -15.72 20.42
CA LEU A 277 7.73 -15.96 21.34
C LEU A 277 7.21 -17.40 21.22
N ALA A 278 7.26 -18.16 22.31
CA ALA A 278 6.82 -19.56 22.34
C ALA A 278 5.36 -19.75 21.88
N LEU A 279 4.46 -18.84 22.29
CA LEU A 279 3.02 -18.90 21.98
C LEU A 279 2.76 -18.90 20.46
N ALA A 280 3.54 -18.10 19.71
CA ALA A 280 3.40 -17.95 18.26
C ALA A 280 4.54 -18.62 17.48
N ARG A 281 5.30 -19.53 18.10
CA ARG A 281 6.52 -20.11 17.52
C ARG A 281 6.26 -20.73 16.15
N ASN A 282 5.15 -21.44 16.00
CA ASN A 282 4.77 -22.08 14.75
C ASN A 282 4.43 -21.05 13.66
N SER A 283 3.69 -19.99 14.00
CA SER A 283 3.37 -18.92 13.05
C SER A 283 4.60 -18.13 12.65
N VAL A 284 5.45 -17.77 13.61
CA VAL A 284 6.71 -17.08 13.36
C VAL A 284 7.58 -17.91 12.42
N GLU A 285 7.75 -19.20 12.71
CA GLU A 285 8.55 -20.09 11.88
C GLU A 285 7.93 -20.32 10.50
N LEU A 286 6.61 -20.50 10.41
CA LEU A 286 5.89 -20.62 9.15
C LEU A 286 6.13 -19.38 8.28
N PHE A 287 5.90 -18.19 8.81
CA PHE A 287 6.06 -16.95 8.05
C PHE A 287 7.51 -16.60 7.76
N ARG A 288 8.46 -17.03 8.61
CA ARG A 288 9.90 -16.99 8.30
C ARG A 288 10.23 -17.87 7.11
N ILE A 289 9.78 -19.13 7.12
CA ILE A 289 9.94 -20.07 6.00
C ILE A 289 9.27 -19.52 4.74
N MET A 290 8.04 -19.03 4.83
CA MET A 290 7.33 -18.44 3.69
C MET A 290 8.08 -17.23 3.15
N SER A 291 8.66 -16.38 4.00
CA SER A 291 9.47 -15.26 3.55
C SER A 291 10.79 -15.70 2.93
N GLU A 292 11.42 -16.77 3.42
CA GLU A 292 12.63 -17.32 2.82
C GLU A 292 12.34 -18.00 1.48
N VAL A 293 11.26 -18.77 1.38
CA VAL A 293 10.76 -19.34 0.13
C VAL A 293 10.38 -18.23 -0.84
N TYR A 294 9.77 -17.14 -0.37
CA TYR A 294 9.48 -15.99 -1.20
C TYR A 294 10.75 -15.27 -1.65
N LYS A 295 11.71 -15.00 -0.76
CA LYS A 295 13.02 -14.41 -1.12
C LYS A 295 13.78 -15.31 -2.09
N HIS A 296 13.76 -16.63 -1.88
CA HIS A 296 14.35 -17.60 -2.79
C HIS A 296 13.58 -17.65 -4.10
N ALA A 297 12.25 -17.66 -4.12
CA ALA A 297 11.47 -17.61 -5.35
C ALA A 297 11.69 -16.30 -6.10
N MET A 298 11.79 -15.18 -5.42
CA MET A 298 12.13 -13.88 -6.02
C MET A 298 13.57 -13.88 -6.52
N SER A 299 14.52 -14.41 -5.75
CA SER A 299 15.91 -14.58 -6.15
C SER A 299 16.09 -15.66 -7.22
N GLU A 300 15.23 -16.66 -7.32
CA GLU A 300 15.17 -17.73 -8.32
C GLU A 300 14.42 -17.27 -9.54
N MET A 301 13.51 -16.31 -9.44
CA MET A 301 12.95 -15.58 -10.57
C MET A 301 13.99 -14.61 -11.12
N GLU A 302 14.72 -13.88 -10.26
CA GLU A 302 15.92 -13.11 -10.64
C GLU A 302 17.04 -14.03 -11.17
N GLN A 303 17.17 -15.26 -10.64
CA GLN A 303 18.16 -16.25 -11.06
C GLN A 303 17.75 -17.06 -12.29
N HIS A 304 16.47 -17.36 -12.52
CA HIS A 304 15.93 -17.95 -13.74
C HIS A 304 15.83 -16.91 -14.85
N GLU A 305 15.65 -15.62 -14.53
CA GLU A 305 15.95 -14.53 -15.45
C GLU A 305 17.45 -14.50 -15.83
N THR A 306 18.36 -14.97 -14.96
CA THR A 306 19.80 -15.10 -15.26
C THR A 306 20.28 -16.52 -15.68
N THR A 307 19.46 -17.58 -15.62
CA THR A 307 19.84 -18.96 -16.02
C THR A 307 19.05 -19.50 -17.22
N ASN A 308 17.85 -19.02 -17.53
CA ASN A 308 17.23 -19.24 -18.86
C ASN A 308 17.88 -18.39 -19.96
N SER A 309 18.92 -17.60 -19.63
CA SER A 309 19.80 -16.92 -20.58
C SER A 309 21.03 -17.76 -21.00
N GLN A 310 21.10 -19.05 -20.62
CA GLN A 310 22.15 -19.98 -21.06
C GLN A 310 21.56 -21.23 -21.73
N GLY A 311 20.76 -20.99 -22.77
CA GLY A 311 20.23 -22.06 -23.62
C GLY A 311 19.35 -21.57 -24.77
N GLY A 312 19.58 -20.35 -25.28
CA GLY A 312 18.83 -19.78 -26.40
C GLY A 312 18.83 -18.25 -26.37
N ALA A 313 19.78 -17.63 -27.09
CA ALA A 313 19.97 -16.20 -27.34
C ALA A 313 20.08 -15.27 -26.10
N ALA A 314 21.24 -14.62 -25.94
CA ALA A 314 21.51 -13.64 -24.88
C ALA A 314 20.39 -12.60 -24.72
N ALA A 315 19.84 -12.46 -23.50
CA ALA A 315 18.94 -11.36 -23.17
C ALA A 315 19.73 -10.05 -23.18
N SER A 316 19.56 -9.24 -24.23
CA SER A 316 20.26 -7.97 -24.36
C SER A 316 19.69 -6.96 -23.38
N GLN A 317 20.52 -6.49 -22.45
CA GLN A 317 20.25 -5.34 -21.61
C GLN A 317 19.78 -4.16 -22.48
N THR A 318 18.57 -3.66 -22.26
CA THR A 318 17.99 -2.60 -23.09
C THR A 318 18.50 -1.24 -22.63
N THR A 319 19.26 -0.55 -23.45
CA THR A 319 19.83 0.76 -23.09
C THR A 319 18.90 1.89 -23.53
N VAL A 320 18.40 2.66 -22.57
CA VAL A 320 17.51 3.82 -22.77
C VAL A 320 18.27 5.10 -22.48
N VAL A 321 18.41 5.98 -23.48
CA VAL A 321 18.98 7.32 -23.31
C VAL A 321 17.87 8.34 -23.20
N VAL A 322 17.83 9.05 -22.08
CA VAL A 322 16.85 10.09 -21.83
C VAL A 322 17.49 11.44 -22.15
N ALA A 323 16.85 12.25 -22.99
CA ALA A 323 17.34 13.55 -23.44
C ALA A 323 17.22 14.65 -22.36
N SER A 324 17.53 14.30 -21.10
CA SER A 324 17.58 15.18 -19.94
C SER A 324 18.36 14.53 -18.79
N HIS A 325 19.05 15.33 -18.00
CA HIS A 325 19.60 14.93 -16.69
C HIS A 325 18.59 15.04 -15.54
N ASN A 326 17.35 15.46 -15.80
CA ASN A 326 16.34 15.58 -14.76
C ASN A 326 15.99 14.17 -14.21
N PRO A 327 16.18 13.90 -12.90
CA PRO A 327 15.94 12.59 -12.32
C PRO A 327 14.48 12.12 -12.47
N VAL A 328 13.51 13.04 -12.49
CA VAL A 328 12.08 12.72 -12.73
C VAL A 328 11.88 12.13 -14.12
N LYS A 329 12.50 12.72 -15.15
CA LYS A 329 12.37 12.26 -16.55
C LYS A 329 13.07 10.91 -16.75
N ILE A 330 14.24 10.72 -16.11
CA ILE A 330 14.97 9.45 -16.13
C ILE A 330 14.16 8.35 -15.44
N SER A 331 13.66 8.62 -14.23
CA SER A 331 12.84 7.70 -13.44
C SER A 331 11.55 7.33 -14.19
N ALA A 332 10.84 8.31 -14.74
CA ALA A 332 9.60 8.06 -15.49
C ALA A 332 9.86 7.19 -16.73
N SER A 333 10.97 7.44 -17.44
CA SER A 333 11.37 6.63 -18.59
C SER A 333 11.66 5.19 -18.17
N LEU A 334 12.49 5.00 -17.14
CA LEU A 334 12.83 3.68 -16.62
C LEU A 334 11.59 2.90 -16.18
N GLN A 335 10.74 3.51 -15.36
CA GLN A 335 9.51 2.88 -14.87
C GLN A 335 8.54 2.55 -16.01
N GLY A 336 8.41 3.43 -17.01
CA GLY A 336 7.56 3.17 -18.16
C GLY A 336 8.03 1.98 -18.99
N PHE A 337 9.34 1.87 -19.23
CA PHE A 337 9.94 0.72 -19.92
C PHE A 337 9.78 -0.58 -19.11
N SER A 338 10.07 -0.57 -17.82
CA SER A 338 9.93 -1.76 -16.95
C SER A 338 8.48 -2.25 -16.90
N ARG A 339 7.49 -1.34 -16.87
CA ARG A 339 6.07 -1.73 -16.88
C ARG A 339 5.60 -2.23 -18.24
N MET A 340 6.08 -1.63 -19.34
CA MET A 340 5.67 -2.03 -20.68
C MET A 340 6.28 -3.38 -21.10
N PHE A 341 7.52 -3.63 -20.69
CA PHE A 341 8.32 -4.80 -21.04
C PHE A 341 8.82 -5.50 -19.76
N PRO A 342 7.94 -6.24 -19.05
CA PRO A 342 8.28 -6.84 -17.75
C PRO A 342 9.38 -7.92 -17.82
N GLY A 343 9.68 -8.46 -19.01
CA GLY A 343 10.81 -9.39 -19.21
C GLY A 343 12.09 -8.74 -19.76
N ALA A 344 12.12 -7.41 -19.88
CA ALA A 344 13.33 -6.66 -20.26
C ALA A 344 13.99 -6.06 -19.02
N THR A 345 15.32 -5.91 -19.07
CA THR A 345 16.12 -5.23 -18.04
C THR A 345 16.58 -3.85 -18.55
N PRO A 346 15.67 -2.86 -18.62
CA PRO A 346 16.04 -1.54 -19.12
C PRO A 346 16.99 -0.84 -18.15
N THR A 347 17.97 -0.13 -18.70
CA THR A 347 18.74 0.87 -17.95
C THR A 347 18.51 2.23 -18.57
N ALA A 348 18.35 3.27 -17.75
CA ALA A 348 18.11 4.62 -18.21
C ALA A 348 19.25 5.55 -17.77
N ARG A 349 19.80 6.31 -18.70
CA ARG A 349 20.78 7.38 -18.39
C ARG A 349 20.42 8.68 -19.09
N GLY A 350 20.69 9.80 -18.43
CA GLY A 350 20.47 11.13 -18.97
C GLY A 350 21.59 11.59 -19.89
N VAL A 351 21.24 12.40 -20.90
CA VAL A 351 22.18 13.23 -21.67
C VAL A 351 21.65 14.67 -21.77
N SER A 352 22.56 15.63 -21.87
CA SER A 352 22.18 17.03 -22.10
C SER A 352 22.23 17.33 -23.58
N VAL A 353 21.09 17.68 -24.17
CA VAL A 353 20.96 18.04 -25.58
C VAL A 353 19.99 19.22 -25.73
N PRO A 354 20.17 20.10 -26.72
CA PRO A 354 19.27 21.22 -26.96
C PRO A 354 17.90 20.76 -27.47
N SER A 355 16.82 21.48 -27.16
CA SER A 355 15.50 21.26 -27.75
C SER A 355 15.28 22.00 -29.07
N GLY A 356 16.08 23.04 -29.35
CA GLY A 356 15.92 23.87 -30.55
C GLY A 356 14.60 24.66 -30.61
N VAL A 357 13.90 24.78 -29.48
CA VAL A 357 12.69 25.61 -29.28
C VAL A 357 12.88 26.47 -28.03
N ALA A 358 11.92 27.34 -27.72
CA ALA A 358 11.97 28.17 -26.52
C ALA A 358 12.06 27.32 -25.23
N ASP A 359 12.69 27.87 -24.18
CA ASP A 359 12.81 27.21 -22.86
C ASP A 359 11.42 26.91 -22.25
N GLN A 360 10.43 27.75 -22.57
CA GLN A 360 9.01 27.53 -22.29
C GLN A 360 8.23 27.45 -23.61
N PRO A 361 8.04 26.24 -24.17
CA PRO A 361 7.17 26.04 -25.33
C PRO A 361 5.74 26.51 -25.04
N PHE A 362 5.14 27.24 -25.97
CA PHE A 362 3.81 27.88 -25.80
C PHE A 362 2.76 27.35 -26.78
N SER A 363 3.02 26.22 -27.44
CA SER A 363 2.01 25.53 -28.23
C SER A 363 2.23 24.02 -28.24
N ASP A 364 1.19 23.25 -28.53
CA ASP A 364 1.28 21.80 -28.69
C ASP A 364 2.33 21.40 -29.74
N ALA A 365 2.29 22.03 -30.91
CA ALA A 365 3.22 21.76 -32.01
C ALA A 365 4.67 22.12 -31.69
N GLU A 366 4.91 23.25 -31.00
CA GLU A 366 6.27 23.61 -30.56
C GLU A 366 6.80 22.64 -29.51
N THR A 367 5.95 22.23 -28.57
CA THR A 367 6.31 21.29 -27.50
C THR A 367 6.68 19.92 -28.08
N LEU A 368 5.87 19.40 -29.01
CA LEU A 368 6.17 18.16 -29.74
C LEU A 368 7.46 18.28 -30.55
N ARG A 369 7.66 19.39 -31.26
CA ARG A 369 8.91 19.67 -32.00
C ARG A 369 10.12 19.67 -31.07
N GLY A 370 10.02 20.28 -29.89
CA GLY A 370 11.06 20.25 -28.88
C GLY A 370 11.40 18.84 -28.40
N ALA A 371 10.39 18.00 -28.15
CA ALA A 371 10.58 16.59 -27.78
C ALA A 371 11.24 15.77 -28.91
N ARG A 372 10.81 15.94 -30.16
CA ARG A 372 11.40 15.27 -31.35
C ARG A 372 12.86 15.68 -31.55
N ASN A 373 13.15 16.99 -31.54
CA ASN A 373 14.51 17.52 -31.66
C ASN A 373 15.44 16.96 -30.57
N ARG A 374 14.95 16.84 -29.33
CA ARG A 374 15.71 16.24 -28.22
C ARG A 374 16.01 14.76 -28.46
N VAL A 375 15.07 13.99 -28.99
CA VAL A 375 15.28 12.57 -29.33
C VAL A 375 16.34 12.44 -30.42
N ASP A 376 16.24 13.24 -31.49
CA ASP A 376 17.21 13.21 -32.60
C ASP A 376 18.61 13.61 -32.15
N ALA A 377 18.72 14.66 -31.32
CA ALA A 377 19.99 15.09 -30.76
C ALA A 377 20.58 14.05 -29.78
N ALA A 378 19.74 13.41 -28.96
CA ALA A 378 20.17 12.32 -28.08
C ALA A 378 20.64 11.09 -28.88
N ARG A 379 19.99 10.79 -30.00
CA ARG A 379 20.39 9.75 -30.94
C ARG A 379 21.76 10.02 -31.56
N ALA A 380 22.02 11.25 -31.97
CA ALA A 380 23.33 11.66 -32.46
C ALA A 380 24.41 11.59 -31.36
N ALA A 381 24.08 11.97 -30.13
CA ALA A 381 25.03 12.01 -29.01
C ALA A 381 25.34 10.63 -28.39
N ALA A 382 24.43 9.66 -28.54
CA ALA A 382 24.56 8.32 -27.99
C ALA A 382 23.99 7.28 -28.98
N PRO A 383 24.66 7.04 -30.12
CA PRO A 383 24.13 6.20 -31.20
C PRO A 383 24.02 4.71 -30.83
N ASP A 384 24.74 4.26 -29.80
CA ASP A 384 24.78 2.85 -29.37
C ASP A 384 23.62 2.45 -28.44
N ALA A 385 22.69 3.36 -28.13
CA ALA A 385 21.53 3.03 -27.31
C ALA A 385 20.46 2.27 -28.11
N ASP A 386 19.64 1.47 -27.43
CA ASP A 386 18.50 0.80 -28.06
C ASP A 386 17.32 1.75 -28.26
N TYR A 387 17.15 2.69 -27.31
CA TYR A 387 16.06 3.67 -27.30
C TYR A 387 16.51 5.06 -26.88
N TRP A 388 15.84 6.08 -27.42
CA TRP A 388 15.97 7.48 -27.03
C TRP A 388 14.62 8.05 -26.62
N VAL A 389 14.58 8.76 -25.50
CA VAL A 389 13.35 9.32 -24.92
C VAL A 389 13.48 10.83 -24.74
N GLY A 390 12.55 11.57 -25.33
CA GLY A 390 12.37 13.02 -25.12
C GLY A 390 11.07 13.28 -24.37
N ILE A 391 11.16 13.96 -23.24
CA ILE A 391 9.98 14.43 -22.47
C ILE A 391 10.06 15.95 -22.44
N GLU A 392 9.17 16.65 -23.13
CA GLU A 392 9.14 18.12 -23.16
C GLU A 392 7.82 18.65 -22.61
N GLY A 393 7.91 19.50 -21.59
CA GLY A 393 6.76 20.18 -21.03
C GLY A 393 6.48 21.48 -21.79
N GLY A 394 5.21 21.82 -21.94
CA GLY A 394 4.78 23.04 -22.60
C GLY A 394 3.45 23.52 -22.04
N VAL A 395 3.02 24.67 -22.55
CA VAL A 395 1.70 25.23 -22.31
C VAL A 395 1.00 25.56 -23.62
N ASP A 396 -0.32 25.63 -23.61
CA ASP A 396 -1.14 26.00 -24.77
C ASP A 396 -2.42 26.69 -24.31
N ASP A 397 -2.81 27.75 -25.01
CA ASP A 397 -4.06 28.48 -24.80
C ASP A 397 -4.96 28.49 -26.06
N ALA A 398 -4.64 27.68 -27.08
CA ALA A 398 -5.34 27.63 -28.37
C ALA A 398 -6.85 27.35 -28.29
N ARG A 399 -7.35 26.83 -27.16
CA ARG A 399 -8.79 26.60 -26.93
C ARG A 399 -9.56 27.83 -26.46
N GLY A 400 -8.89 28.97 -26.24
CA GLY A 400 -9.50 30.20 -25.74
C GLY A 400 -10.00 30.03 -24.29
N GLY A 401 -9.18 30.42 -23.31
CA GLY A 401 -9.54 30.30 -21.89
C GLY A 401 -8.32 30.12 -20.98
N ALA A 402 -8.38 29.11 -20.11
CA ALA A 402 -7.29 28.79 -19.19
C ALA A 402 -6.04 28.30 -19.96
N LEU A 403 -4.87 28.81 -19.58
CA LEU A 403 -3.59 28.30 -20.07
C LEU A 403 -3.44 26.85 -19.58
N GLN A 404 -3.30 25.89 -20.48
CA GLN A 404 -3.20 24.48 -20.13
C GLN A 404 -1.74 24.03 -20.11
N SER A 405 -1.34 23.27 -19.10
CA SER A 405 -0.04 22.62 -19.04
C SER A 405 -0.14 21.15 -19.47
N PHE A 406 0.85 20.69 -20.22
CA PHE A 406 1.01 19.30 -20.67
C PHE A 406 2.48 19.01 -20.98
N ALA A 407 2.76 17.77 -21.36
CA ALA A 407 4.05 17.37 -21.92
C ALA A 407 3.88 16.39 -23.06
N TRP A 408 4.81 16.44 -24.02
CA TRP A 408 4.99 15.44 -25.06
C TRP A 408 6.10 14.47 -24.67
N VAL A 409 5.82 13.18 -24.84
CA VAL A 409 6.80 12.09 -24.76
C VAL A 409 6.99 11.52 -26.16
N VAL A 410 8.24 11.50 -26.62
CA VAL A 410 8.66 10.89 -27.88
C VAL A 410 9.68 9.81 -27.55
N VAL A 411 9.47 8.60 -28.08
CA VAL A 411 10.41 7.49 -27.99
C VAL A 411 10.79 7.07 -29.40
N ALA A 412 12.09 6.85 -29.63
CA ALA A 412 12.60 6.26 -30.87
C ALA A 412 13.47 5.05 -30.55
N ASN A 413 13.47 4.02 -31.40
CA ASN A 413 14.42 2.91 -31.32
C ASN A 413 15.48 2.97 -32.44
N LYS A 414 16.49 2.11 -32.34
CA LYS A 414 17.57 2.00 -33.34
C LYS A 414 17.08 1.67 -34.75
N GLU A 415 15.96 0.95 -34.88
CA GLU A 415 15.31 0.63 -36.16
C GLU A 415 14.53 1.82 -36.78
N GLY A 416 14.47 2.98 -36.08
CA GLY A 416 13.81 4.18 -36.57
C GLY A 416 12.29 4.20 -36.36
N ARG A 417 11.73 3.24 -35.62
CA ARG A 417 10.33 3.28 -35.19
C ARG A 417 10.18 4.34 -34.09
N THR A 418 9.12 5.13 -34.20
CA THR A 418 8.80 6.18 -33.22
C THR A 418 7.45 5.92 -32.57
N GLY A 419 7.33 6.37 -31.32
CA GLY A 419 6.07 6.41 -30.59
C GLY A 419 5.97 7.71 -29.83
N GLU A 420 4.76 8.28 -29.85
CA GLU A 420 4.51 9.62 -29.36
C GLU A 420 3.24 9.60 -28.52
N ALA A 421 3.30 10.24 -27.36
CA ALA A 421 2.12 10.40 -26.51
C ALA A 421 2.18 11.74 -25.78
N ARG A 422 1.01 12.31 -25.55
CA ARG A 422 0.84 13.51 -24.76
C ARG A 422 0.27 13.15 -23.40
N THR A 423 0.74 13.80 -22.36
CA THR A 423 0.13 13.69 -21.03
C THR A 423 -1.28 14.27 -21.03
N ALA A 424 -2.06 13.95 -19.99
CA ALA A 424 -3.32 14.65 -19.73
C ALA A 424 -3.06 16.14 -19.49
N ALA A 425 -3.79 17.01 -20.18
CA ALA A 425 -3.67 18.46 -19.99
C ALA A 425 -4.49 18.92 -18.79
N TYR A 426 -3.98 19.90 -18.03
CA TYR A 426 -4.69 20.53 -16.93
C TYR A 426 -4.57 22.06 -16.99
N GLY A 427 -5.58 22.76 -16.50
CA GLY A 427 -5.56 24.23 -16.44
C GLY A 427 -4.63 24.74 -15.35
N LEU A 428 -3.88 25.80 -15.65
CA LEU A 428 -3.10 26.54 -14.67
C LEU A 428 -3.99 27.57 -13.95
N ALA A 429 -3.63 27.89 -12.71
CA ALA A 429 -4.18 29.03 -12.00
C ALA A 429 -3.85 30.32 -12.78
N GLU A 430 -4.77 31.29 -12.78
CA GLU A 430 -4.61 32.52 -13.56
C GLU A 430 -3.41 33.35 -13.07
N GLU A 431 -3.07 33.26 -11.79
CA GLU A 431 -1.88 33.84 -11.17
C GLU A 431 -0.60 33.33 -11.84
N THR A 432 -0.46 32.01 -12.00
CA THR A 432 0.66 31.39 -12.71
C THR A 432 0.60 31.71 -14.20
N ALA A 433 -0.58 31.62 -14.81
CA ALA A 433 -0.76 31.85 -16.24
C ALA A 433 -0.34 33.27 -16.68
N ARG A 434 -0.61 34.31 -15.87
CA ARG A 434 -0.16 35.68 -16.16
C ARG A 434 1.36 35.80 -16.19
N LEU A 435 2.06 35.15 -15.26
CA LEU A 435 3.53 35.17 -15.23
C LEU A 435 4.11 34.46 -16.47
N VAL A 436 3.53 33.31 -16.84
CA VAL A 436 3.98 32.55 -18.00
C VAL A 436 3.69 33.29 -19.32
N ARG A 437 2.53 33.92 -19.45
CA ARG A 437 2.21 34.84 -20.57
C ARG A 437 3.15 36.06 -20.61
N GLY A 438 3.69 36.47 -19.46
CA GLY A 438 4.71 37.51 -19.34
C GLY A 438 6.13 37.08 -19.74
N GLY A 439 6.31 35.83 -20.21
CA GLY A 439 7.60 35.29 -20.65
C GLY A 439 8.37 34.53 -19.57
N MET A 440 7.79 34.32 -18.38
CA MET A 440 8.42 33.52 -17.33
C MET A 440 8.28 32.02 -17.62
N GLU A 441 9.31 31.24 -17.33
CA GLU A 441 9.19 29.77 -17.37
C GLU A 441 8.21 29.28 -16.30
N LEU A 442 7.37 28.28 -16.62
CA LEU A 442 6.36 27.75 -15.71
C LEU A 442 6.93 27.33 -14.35
N GLY A 443 8.09 26.68 -14.33
CA GLY A 443 8.73 26.28 -13.07
C GLY A 443 9.09 27.47 -12.17
N HIS A 444 9.49 28.60 -12.76
CA HIS A 444 9.78 29.83 -12.01
C HIS A 444 8.51 30.56 -11.58
N ALA A 445 7.46 30.53 -12.42
CA ALA A 445 6.16 31.07 -12.07
C ALA A 445 5.54 30.32 -10.89
N ASP A 446 5.64 28.99 -10.89
CA ASP A 446 5.20 28.16 -9.76
C ASP A 446 5.98 28.47 -8.48
N ASP A 447 7.31 28.53 -8.57
CA ASP A 447 8.16 28.86 -7.41
C ASP A 447 7.78 30.23 -6.80
N ALA A 448 7.48 31.22 -7.65
CA ALA A 448 7.06 32.56 -7.22
C ALA A 448 5.68 32.58 -6.55
N ILE A 449 4.71 31.81 -7.03
CA ILE A 449 3.34 31.78 -6.50
C ILE A 449 3.25 30.92 -5.24
N PHE A 450 3.92 29.76 -5.21
CA PHE A 450 3.82 28.81 -4.11
C PHE A 450 4.91 28.97 -3.04
N GLY A 451 5.78 29.98 -3.17
CA GLY A 451 6.83 30.28 -2.20
C GLY A 451 7.88 29.17 -2.08
N ARG A 452 8.18 28.48 -3.19
CA ARG A 452 9.12 27.35 -3.24
C ARG A 452 10.34 27.66 -4.11
N THR A 453 11.32 26.77 -4.09
CA THR A 453 12.48 26.82 -4.99
C THR A 453 12.71 25.46 -5.66
N ASN A 454 12.98 25.49 -6.96
CA ASN A 454 13.30 24.33 -7.80
C ASN A 454 12.16 23.29 -7.92
N SER A 455 10.91 23.74 -7.99
CA SER A 455 9.75 22.86 -8.19
C SER A 455 9.84 22.06 -9.51
N LYS A 456 10.62 22.53 -10.49
CA LYS A 456 10.83 21.87 -11.80
C LYS A 456 11.47 20.47 -11.69
N GLN A 457 12.28 20.22 -10.66
CA GLN A 457 13.00 18.96 -10.47
C GLN A 457 12.41 18.08 -9.37
N ARG A 458 11.30 18.51 -8.75
CA ARG A 458 10.58 17.78 -7.71
C ARG A 458 9.12 17.56 -8.14
N ASN A 459 8.20 18.34 -7.60
CA ASN A 459 6.75 18.14 -7.67
C ASN A 459 6.14 18.65 -9.00
N GLY A 460 6.75 19.69 -9.60
CA GLY A 460 6.18 20.41 -10.76
C GLY A 460 4.82 21.05 -10.47
N SER A 461 4.25 21.75 -11.45
CA SER A 461 2.93 22.39 -11.29
C SER A 461 1.83 21.36 -11.01
N VAL A 462 1.92 20.16 -11.61
CA VAL A 462 0.95 19.07 -11.37
C VAL A 462 0.96 18.64 -9.90
N GLY A 463 2.13 18.46 -9.29
CA GLY A 463 2.23 18.13 -7.87
C GLY A 463 1.79 19.28 -6.96
N LEU A 464 2.13 20.53 -7.32
CA LEU A 464 1.70 21.70 -6.56
C LEU A 464 0.19 21.94 -6.57
N LEU A 465 -0.48 21.69 -7.70
CA LEU A 465 -1.92 21.92 -7.87
C LEU A 465 -2.78 20.74 -7.39
N THR A 466 -2.17 19.57 -7.17
CA THR A 466 -2.88 18.36 -6.73
C THR A 466 -2.48 17.91 -5.33
N ASP A 467 -1.66 18.70 -4.63
CA ASP A 467 -1.01 18.30 -3.37
C ASP A 467 -0.33 16.92 -3.49
N ASP A 468 0.37 16.72 -4.61
CA ASP A 468 1.06 15.50 -5.05
C ASP A 468 0.16 14.24 -5.14
N ALA A 469 -1.18 14.39 -5.16
CA ALA A 469 -2.09 13.29 -5.49
C ALA A 469 -1.78 12.72 -6.89
N VAL A 470 -1.25 13.56 -7.78
CA VAL A 470 -0.54 13.12 -8.99
C VAL A 470 0.85 13.76 -8.98
N ASP A 471 1.86 12.99 -8.57
CA ASP A 471 3.25 13.45 -8.64
C ASP A 471 3.77 13.52 -10.10
N ARG A 472 4.83 14.30 -10.31
CA ARG A 472 5.40 14.54 -11.64
C ARG A 472 5.95 13.29 -12.33
N THR A 473 6.48 12.33 -11.56
CA THR A 473 6.99 11.07 -12.12
C THR A 473 5.82 10.23 -12.59
N ALA A 474 4.81 10.01 -11.74
CA ALA A 474 3.59 9.27 -12.06
C ALA A 474 2.84 9.88 -13.27
N TYR A 475 2.80 11.21 -13.33
CA TYR A 475 2.25 11.96 -14.47
C TYR A 475 2.93 11.62 -15.80
N TYR A 476 4.27 11.52 -15.82
CA TYR A 476 5.02 11.15 -17.03
C TYR A 476 5.02 9.65 -17.32
N VAL A 477 5.01 8.77 -16.30
CA VAL A 477 5.03 7.31 -16.50
C VAL A 477 3.90 6.84 -17.42
N GLN A 478 2.69 7.39 -17.23
CA GLN A 478 1.54 7.05 -18.08
C GLN A 478 1.80 7.39 -19.56
N ALA A 479 2.30 8.60 -19.85
CA ALA A 479 2.62 9.01 -21.21
C ALA A 479 3.80 8.22 -21.81
N VAL A 480 4.82 7.86 -21.01
CA VAL A 480 5.89 6.96 -21.47
C VAL A 480 5.32 5.61 -21.88
N ILE A 481 4.46 5.00 -21.06
CA ILE A 481 3.79 3.73 -21.41
C ILE A 481 3.02 3.88 -22.73
N LEU A 482 2.24 4.94 -22.89
CA LEU A 482 1.49 5.17 -24.13
C LEU A 482 2.40 5.35 -25.35
N ALA A 483 3.51 6.09 -25.21
CA ALA A 483 4.50 6.25 -26.27
C ALA A 483 5.20 4.92 -26.63
N LEU A 484 5.18 3.92 -25.75
CA LEU A 484 5.77 2.61 -26.00
C LEU A 484 4.85 1.63 -26.77
N ILE A 485 3.60 2.00 -27.04
CA ILE A 485 2.62 1.14 -27.74
C ILE A 485 3.16 0.60 -29.09
N PRO A 486 3.81 1.40 -29.96
CA PRO A 486 4.31 0.90 -31.24
C PRO A 486 5.42 -0.15 -31.12
N PHE A 487 6.13 -0.16 -30.00
CA PHE A 487 7.25 -1.08 -29.76
C PHE A 487 6.78 -2.40 -29.16
N LYS A 488 5.70 -2.39 -28.36
CA LYS A 488 5.03 -3.62 -27.89
C LYS A 488 4.28 -4.33 -29.00
N ASN A 489 3.68 -3.59 -29.91
CA ASN A 489 2.81 -4.13 -30.96
C ASN A 489 3.52 -4.12 -32.31
N THR A 490 4.65 -4.82 -32.42
CA THR A 490 5.55 -4.76 -33.59
C THR A 490 4.92 -5.17 -34.92
N ASN A 491 3.81 -5.91 -34.86
CA ASN A 491 3.07 -6.43 -36.00
C ASN A 491 1.99 -5.46 -36.51
N LEU A 492 1.81 -4.31 -35.87
CA LEU A 492 0.83 -3.29 -36.24
C LEU A 492 1.52 -2.05 -36.82
N THR A 493 0.85 -1.39 -37.77
CA THR A 493 1.31 -0.14 -38.38
C THR A 493 0.77 1.05 -37.60
N PHE A 494 1.67 1.92 -37.14
CA PHE A 494 1.34 3.20 -36.50
C PHE A 494 1.85 4.34 -37.39
N LEU A 495 1.00 5.32 -37.67
CA LEU A 495 1.39 6.53 -38.38
C LEU A 495 1.92 7.56 -37.38
N ALA A 496 2.96 8.30 -37.75
CA ALA A 496 3.44 9.42 -36.94
C ALA A 496 2.37 10.52 -36.87
N ALA A 497 2.30 11.24 -35.74
CA ALA A 497 1.44 12.41 -35.65
C ALA A 497 1.95 13.49 -36.63
N PRO A 498 1.04 14.22 -37.31
CA PRO A 498 1.42 15.26 -38.28
C PRO A 498 2.30 16.37 -37.68
#